data_AF-A0A8J8H3A2-F1
#
_entry.id   AF-A0A8J8H3A2-F1
#
_cell.length_a   1.000
_cell.length_b   1.000
_cell.length_c   1.000
_cell.angle_alpha   90.00
_cell.angle_beta   90.00
_cell.angle_gamma   90.00
#
_symmetry.space_group_name_H-M   'P 1'
#
loop_
_entity.id
_entity.type
_entity.pdbx_description
1 polymer ?
#
loop_
_entity_poly.entity_id
_entity_poly.type
_entity_poly.pdbx_seq_one_letter_code
_entity_poly.pdbx_strand_id
1 'polypeptide(L)'
;PQPAEAAKESVALARDLQDPGVLVFALNGLFMQSFGRCGLAPVRDGIGAELIEVSARHGLPTYEVLGHLVRLQARSALGDLTGAARYAEAADELANRHDLPLVRVFTTWFRALRQAVDGDPDEAEYAYRAAAGTLTDAGMPGLSAGLLPLALLGLRLTTGRPIGDLDDLGGWGPYEPWARPLLLLDEGAPDAARVALRDLPDPPADHVQEALWCLAGRAAIAVGDEDLARRAYAALLPAAEEVAGAGSGMVTFGPVTAQLKALVAAIG
;
A
#
# COMPACT_ATOMS: atom_id res chain seq x y z
N PRO A 1 21.97 -4.51 -16.10
CA PRO A 1 21.46 -5.09 -14.84
C PRO A 1 19.95 -4.82 -14.68
N GLN A 2 19.18 -5.80 -14.19
CA GLN A 2 17.80 -5.51 -13.76
C GLN A 2 17.84 -4.46 -12.62
N PRO A 3 16.93 -3.48 -12.58
CA PRO A 3 16.98 -2.37 -11.61
C PRO A 3 17.19 -2.80 -10.15
N ALA A 4 16.58 -3.90 -9.73
CA ALA A 4 16.74 -4.44 -8.37
C ALA A 4 18.15 -4.97 -8.08
N GLU A 5 18.80 -5.63 -9.04
CA GLU A 5 20.19 -6.11 -8.86
C GLU A 5 21.18 -4.96 -8.83
N ALA A 6 20.98 -3.94 -9.66
CA ALA A 6 21.76 -2.70 -9.60
C ALA A 6 21.64 -2.00 -8.23
N ALA A 7 20.43 -2.00 -7.63
CA ALA A 7 20.23 -1.41 -6.32
C ALA A 7 20.96 -2.19 -5.20
N LYS A 8 20.96 -3.53 -5.26
CA LYS A 8 21.73 -4.37 -4.32
C LYS A 8 23.24 -4.14 -4.46
N GLU A 9 23.74 -4.08 -5.69
CA GLU A 9 25.14 -3.80 -5.99
C GLU A 9 25.55 -2.41 -5.48
N SER A 10 24.70 -1.40 -5.67
CA SER A 10 24.91 -0.05 -5.14
C SER A 10 25.07 -0.04 -3.62
N VAL A 11 24.23 -0.78 -2.88
CA VAL A 11 24.35 -0.89 -1.42
C VAL A 11 25.65 -1.59 -1.02
N ALA A 12 26.05 -2.66 -1.72
CA ALA A 12 27.32 -3.35 -1.44
C ALA A 12 28.52 -2.41 -1.63
N LEU A 13 28.58 -1.69 -2.76
CA LEU A 13 29.64 -0.72 -3.04
C LEU A 13 29.63 0.44 -2.02
N ALA A 14 28.45 0.92 -1.63
CA ALA A 14 28.33 1.98 -0.63
C ALA A 14 28.87 1.55 0.75
N ARG A 15 28.69 0.28 1.12
CA ARG A 15 29.27 -0.28 2.35
C ARG A 15 30.79 -0.33 2.27
N ASP A 16 31.37 -0.69 1.13
CA ASP A 16 32.84 -0.71 0.97
C ASP A 16 33.46 0.69 1.06
N LEU A 17 32.75 1.73 0.60
CA LEU A 17 33.18 3.12 0.69
C LEU A 17 33.16 3.69 2.11
N GLN A 18 32.43 3.06 3.05
CA GLN A 18 32.28 3.51 4.44
C GLN A 18 31.78 4.97 4.55
N ASP A 19 31.01 5.45 3.56
CA ASP A 19 30.36 6.76 3.56
C ASP A 19 28.87 6.60 3.93
N PRO A 20 28.44 7.10 5.11
CA PRO A 20 27.05 6.99 5.56
C PRO A 20 26.03 7.64 4.62
N GLY A 21 26.38 8.76 3.99
CA GLY A 21 25.50 9.48 3.08
C GLY A 21 25.26 8.71 1.79
N VAL A 22 26.31 8.09 1.24
CA VAL A 22 26.20 7.21 0.08
C VAL A 22 25.40 5.95 0.42
N LEU A 23 25.61 5.37 1.61
CA LEU A 23 24.86 4.19 2.05
C LEU A 23 23.36 4.47 2.17
N VAL A 24 22.94 5.53 2.85
CA VAL A 24 21.50 5.83 2.99
C VAL A 24 20.84 6.20 1.66
N PHE A 25 21.59 6.82 0.74
CA PHE A 25 21.13 7.06 -0.63
C PHE A 25 20.92 5.74 -1.39
N ALA A 26 21.88 4.81 -1.31
CA ALA A 26 21.76 3.49 -1.92
C ALA A 26 20.62 2.67 -1.31
N LEU A 27 20.42 2.74 0.00
CA LEU A 27 19.31 2.10 0.71
C LEU A 27 17.95 2.65 0.28
N ASN A 28 17.83 3.97 0.08
CA ASN A 28 16.62 4.56 -0.51
C ASN A 28 16.36 4.01 -1.93
N GLY A 29 17.40 3.90 -2.76
CA GLY A 29 17.31 3.25 -4.07
C GLY A 29 16.83 1.80 -3.98
N LEU A 30 17.37 1.03 -3.03
CA LEU A 30 16.96 -0.36 -2.79
C LEU A 30 15.49 -0.46 -2.32
N PHE A 31 15.05 0.45 -1.45
CA PHE A 31 13.65 0.56 -1.04
C PHE A 31 12.74 0.80 -2.26
N MET A 32 13.09 1.75 -3.13
CA MET A 32 12.32 2.04 -4.35
C MET A 32 12.24 0.85 -5.32
N GLN A 33 13.16 -0.12 -5.25
CA GLN A 33 13.16 -1.34 -6.06
C GLN A 33 12.58 -2.58 -5.35
N SER A 34 12.03 -2.40 -4.13
CA SER A 34 11.52 -3.50 -3.30
C SER A 34 10.01 -3.79 -3.47
N PHE A 35 9.43 -3.31 -4.57
CA PHE A 35 8.01 -3.49 -4.92
C PHE A 35 7.80 -4.41 -6.15
N GLY A 36 8.85 -5.11 -6.58
CA GLY A 36 8.81 -5.97 -7.77
C GLY A 36 7.88 -7.18 -7.69
N ARG A 37 7.43 -7.56 -6.48
CA ARG A 37 6.38 -8.55 -6.22
C ARG A 37 5.72 -8.30 -4.86
N CYS A 38 4.53 -8.87 -4.66
CA CYS A 38 3.88 -8.95 -3.36
C CYS A 38 4.73 -9.73 -2.36
N GLY A 39 4.56 -9.48 -1.06
CA GLY A 39 5.18 -10.30 -0.02
C GLY A 39 6.63 -9.92 0.27
N LEU A 40 6.94 -8.62 0.22
CA LEU A 40 8.29 -8.07 0.44
C LEU A 40 8.33 -7.11 1.65
N ALA A 41 7.29 -7.06 2.49
CA ALA A 41 7.31 -6.22 3.68
C ALA A 41 8.48 -6.53 4.63
N PRO A 42 8.89 -7.79 4.89
CA PRO A 42 10.06 -8.07 5.73
C PRO A 42 11.36 -7.46 5.18
N VAL A 43 11.52 -7.44 3.84
CA VAL A 43 12.69 -6.82 3.20
C VAL A 43 12.67 -5.30 3.42
N ARG A 44 11.51 -4.66 3.25
CA ARG A 44 11.33 -3.23 3.49
C ARG A 44 11.56 -2.86 4.96
N ASP A 45 11.10 -3.68 5.91
CA ASP A 45 11.36 -3.45 7.34
C ASP A 45 12.85 -3.46 7.66
N GLY A 46 13.61 -4.39 7.06
CA GLY A 46 15.07 -4.44 7.19
C GLY A 46 15.77 -3.21 6.63
N ILE A 47 15.37 -2.75 5.43
CA ILE A 47 15.91 -1.52 4.82
C ILE A 47 15.60 -0.30 5.69
N GLY A 48 14.37 -0.17 6.19
CA GLY A 48 13.97 0.91 7.07
C GLY A 48 14.73 0.90 8.41
N ALA A 49 15.04 -0.27 8.95
CA ALA A 49 15.86 -0.40 10.16
C ALA A 49 17.29 0.11 9.95
N GLU A 50 17.94 -0.27 8.84
CA GLU A 50 19.30 0.18 8.52
C GLU A 50 19.35 1.69 8.21
N LEU A 51 18.33 2.22 7.52
CA LEU A 51 18.17 3.67 7.33
C LEU A 51 18.14 4.41 8.66
N ILE A 52 17.30 4.00 9.62
CA ILE A 52 17.22 4.64 10.94
C ILE A 52 18.57 4.57 11.67
N GLU A 53 19.20 3.38 11.72
CA GLU A 53 20.45 3.20 12.45
C GLU A 53 21.57 4.10 11.92
N VAL A 54 21.79 4.08 10.60
CA VAL A 54 22.86 4.86 9.97
C VAL A 54 22.55 6.34 10.06
N SER A 55 21.31 6.75 9.78
CA SER A 55 20.94 8.16 9.80
C SER A 55 21.00 8.79 11.19
N ALA A 56 20.52 8.09 12.22
CA ALA A 56 20.57 8.59 13.59
C ALA A 56 22.02 8.73 14.10
N ARG A 57 22.90 7.76 13.78
CA ARG A 57 24.32 7.79 14.17
C ARG A 57 25.09 8.94 13.51
N HIS A 58 24.71 9.31 12.30
CA HIS A 58 25.46 10.26 11.47
C HIS A 58 24.76 11.61 11.28
N GLY A 59 23.63 11.85 11.95
CA GLY A 59 22.92 13.13 11.90
C GLY A 59 22.30 13.43 10.53
N LEU A 60 21.63 12.45 9.92
CA LEU A 60 20.99 12.55 8.60
C LEU A 60 19.45 12.54 8.72
N PRO A 61 18.83 13.59 9.28
CA PRO A 61 17.44 13.55 9.75
C PRO A 61 16.41 13.23 8.66
N THR A 62 16.60 13.70 7.43
CA THR A 62 15.68 13.40 6.32
C THR A 62 15.63 11.91 6.00
N TYR A 63 16.76 11.21 6.06
CA TYR A 63 16.83 9.77 5.83
C TYR A 63 16.34 8.97 7.05
N GLU A 64 16.50 9.50 8.26
CA GLU A 64 15.91 8.91 9.47
C GLU A 64 14.38 8.96 9.43
N VAL A 65 13.79 10.11 9.01
CA VAL A 65 12.34 10.21 8.73
C VAL A 65 11.91 9.20 7.68
N LEU A 66 12.65 9.09 6.57
CA LEU A 66 12.36 8.08 5.54
C LEU A 66 12.37 6.67 6.13
N GLY A 67 13.38 6.32 6.92
CA GLY A 67 13.46 5.02 7.58
C GLY A 67 12.24 4.76 8.48
N HIS A 68 11.78 5.74 9.25
CA HIS A 68 10.54 5.63 10.04
C HIS A 68 9.30 5.41 9.17
N LEU A 69 9.14 6.14 8.05
CA LEU A 69 8.02 5.95 7.13
C LEU A 69 8.04 4.56 6.46
N VAL A 70 9.22 4.09 6.05
CA VAL A 70 9.42 2.75 5.48
C VAL A 70 9.04 1.67 6.49
N ARG A 71 9.44 1.83 7.76
CA ARG A 71 9.06 0.87 8.81
C ARG A 71 7.58 0.95 9.17
N LEU A 72 6.97 2.14 9.22
CA LEU A 72 5.53 2.29 9.36
C LEU A 72 4.79 1.46 8.30
N GLN A 73 5.17 1.61 7.03
CA GLN A 73 4.59 0.90 5.90
C GLN A 73 4.79 -0.61 6.02
N ALA A 74 6.02 -1.06 6.28
CA ALA A 74 6.34 -2.48 6.40
C ALA A 74 5.63 -3.14 7.59
N ARG A 75 5.62 -2.52 8.77
CA ARG A 75 4.91 -3.04 9.95
C ARG A 75 3.40 -3.06 9.73
N SER A 76 2.85 -2.10 9.00
CA SER A 76 1.43 -2.09 8.60
C SER A 76 1.09 -3.29 7.71
N ALA A 77 1.91 -3.58 6.70
CA ALA A 77 1.76 -4.79 5.88
C ALA A 77 1.87 -6.08 6.70
N LEU A 78 2.77 -6.12 7.69
CA LEU A 78 2.94 -7.28 8.57
C LEU A 78 1.85 -7.40 9.66
N GLY A 79 0.84 -6.52 9.67
CA GLY A 79 -0.22 -6.49 10.67
C GLY A 79 0.23 -6.02 12.07
N ASP A 80 1.48 -5.56 12.24
CA ASP A 80 1.96 -4.97 13.49
C ASP A 80 1.63 -3.46 13.54
N LEU A 81 0.35 -3.16 13.74
CA LEU A 81 -0.13 -1.77 13.82
C LEU A 81 0.40 -1.04 15.05
N THR A 82 0.75 -1.75 16.12
CA THR A 82 1.35 -1.15 17.31
C THR A 82 2.78 -0.69 17.02
N GLY A 83 3.59 -1.53 16.37
CA GLY A 83 4.93 -1.13 15.92
C GLY A 83 4.88 -0.03 14.86
N ALA A 84 3.95 -0.12 13.90
CA ALA A 84 3.75 0.93 12.90
C ALA A 84 3.42 2.28 13.54
N ALA A 85 2.59 2.30 14.59
CA ALA A 85 2.25 3.52 15.32
C ALA A 85 3.46 4.16 16.00
N ARG A 86 4.37 3.37 16.58
CA ARG A 86 5.62 3.91 17.16
C ARG A 86 6.48 4.60 16.11
N TYR A 87 6.54 4.05 14.90
CA TYR A 87 7.29 4.68 13.80
C TYR A 87 6.58 5.92 13.24
N ALA A 88 5.24 5.95 13.25
CA ALA A 88 4.48 7.15 12.93
C ALA A 88 4.76 8.30 13.93
N GLU A 89 4.76 7.99 15.23
CA GLU A 89 5.08 8.95 16.30
C GLU A 89 6.52 9.47 16.16
N ALA A 90 7.50 8.59 15.96
CA ALA A 90 8.89 8.98 15.78
C ALA A 90 9.09 9.85 14.51
N ALA A 91 8.40 9.51 13.41
CA ALA A 91 8.42 10.31 12.19
C ALA A 91 7.84 11.71 12.41
N ASP A 92 6.70 11.83 13.11
CA ASP A 92 6.07 13.12 13.42
C ASP A 92 6.96 13.97 14.35
N GLU A 93 7.56 13.38 15.38
CA GLU A 93 8.48 14.09 16.28
C GLU A 93 9.69 14.65 15.53
N LEU A 94 10.32 13.84 14.68
CA LEU A 94 11.48 14.25 13.90
C LEU A 94 11.09 15.28 12.82
N ALA A 95 9.95 15.08 12.16
CA ALA A 95 9.43 16.02 11.17
C ALA A 95 9.14 17.40 11.76
N ASN A 96 8.59 17.46 12.97
CA ASN A 96 8.35 18.71 13.69
C ASN A 96 9.64 19.44 14.03
N ARG A 97 10.74 18.73 14.34
CA ARG A 97 12.05 19.35 14.61
C ARG A 97 12.73 19.90 13.35
N HIS A 98 12.37 19.39 12.18
CA HIS A 98 13.03 19.70 10.90
C HIS A 98 12.13 20.38 9.88
N ASP A 99 10.96 20.87 10.29
CA ASP A 99 9.97 21.55 9.43
C ASP A 99 9.63 20.75 8.15
N LEU A 100 9.30 19.46 8.33
CA LEU A 100 8.91 18.53 7.26
C LEU A 100 7.39 18.25 7.28
N PRO A 101 6.51 19.22 6.92
CA PRO A 101 5.07 19.12 7.13
C PRO A 101 4.39 17.97 6.34
N LEU A 102 4.97 17.54 5.21
CA LEU A 102 4.41 16.46 4.39
C LEU A 102 4.42 15.10 5.11
N VAL A 103 5.27 14.90 6.11
CA VAL A 103 5.32 13.66 6.90
C VAL A 103 3.99 13.41 7.61
N ARG A 104 3.34 14.47 8.09
CA ARG A 104 2.03 14.37 8.76
C ARG A 104 0.92 13.84 7.86
N VAL A 105 1.04 14.00 6.54
CA VAL A 105 0.07 13.40 5.61
C VAL A 105 0.13 11.87 5.74
N PHE A 106 1.33 11.28 5.62
CA PHE A 106 1.53 9.84 5.74
C PHE A 106 1.07 9.29 7.10
N THR A 107 1.43 9.96 8.21
CA THR A 107 1.05 9.50 9.55
C THR A 107 -0.44 9.69 9.84
N THR A 108 -1.11 10.68 9.23
CA THR A 108 -2.57 10.85 9.31
C THR A 108 -3.30 9.75 8.56
N TRP A 109 -2.86 9.43 7.34
CA TRP A 109 -3.42 8.31 6.56
C TRP A 109 -3.20 6.96 7.24
N PHE A 110 -2.04 6.75 7.86
CA PHE A 110 -1.80 5.57 8.69
C PHE A 110 -2.77 5.45 9.86
N ARG A 111 -3.10 6.56 10.54
CA ARG A 111 -4.09 6.53 11.62
C ARG A 111 -5.48 6.13 11.12
N ALA A 112 -5.87 6.59 9.93
CA ALA A 112 -7.12 6.18 9.29
C ALA A 112 -7.10 4.69 8.88
N LEU A 113 -6.00 4.23 8.26
CA LEU A 113 -5.74 2.81 7.99
C LEU A 113 -5.92 1.96 9.25
N ARG A 114 -5.32 2.37 10.37
CA ARG A 114 -5.39 1.62 11.63
C ARG A 114 -6.83 1.46 12.11
N GLN A 115 -7.65 2.51 11.98
CA GLN A 115 -9.08 2.43 12.29
C GLN A 115 -9.82 1.48 11.34
N ALA A 116 -9.45 1.45 10.05
CA ALA A 116 -10.05 0.54 9.09
C ALA A 116 -9.69 -0.95 9.32
N VAL A 117 -8.58 -1.23 10.02
CA VAL A 117 -8.16 -2.61 10.34
C VAL A 117 -8.79 -3.11 11.64
N ASP A 118 -8.73 -2.31 12.72
CA ASP A 118 -9.09 -2.76 14.08
C ASP A 118 -10.26 -1.99 14.72
N GLY A 119 -10.78 -0.95 14.06
CA GLY A 119 -11.75 -0.01 14.61
C GLY A 119 -13.18 -0.19 14.11
N ASP A 120 -14.04 0.75 14.47
CA ASP A 120 -15.42 0.83 13.97
C ASP A 120 -15.42 1.32 12.51
N PRO A 121 -16.19 0.69 11.59
CA PRO A 121 -16.21 1.10 10.19
C PRO A 121 -16.69 2.53 9.93
N ASP A 122 -17.63 3.06 10.72
CA ASP A 122 -18.10 4.44 10.56
C ASP A 122 -17.02 5.44 10.98
N GLU A 123 -16.33 5.14 12.09
CA GLU A 123 -15.18 5.92 12.54
C GLU A 123 -14.02 5.87 11.52
N ALA A 124 -13.78 4.70 10.92
CA ALA A 124 -12.76 4.53 9.87
C ALA A 124 -13.09 5.31 8.60
N GLU A 125 -14.35 5.30 8.14
CA GLU A 125 -14.80 6.11 7.01
C GLU A 125 -14.63 7.61 7.30
N TYR A 126 -15.02 8.06 8.50
CA TYR A 126 -14.80 9.44 8.93
C TYR A 126 -13.30 9.79 8.92
N ALA A 127 -12.46 8.91 9.46
CA ALA A 127 -11.01 9.12 9.51
C ALA A 127 -10.39 9.22 8.11
N TYR A 128 -10.83 8.39 7.15
CA TYR A 128 -10.37 8.49 5.76
C TYR A 128 -10.76 9.79 5.08
N ARG A 129 -12.02 10.23 5.27
CA ARG A 129 -12.49 11.51 4.73
C ARG A 129 -11.73 12.69 5.35
N ALA A 130 -11.44 12.63 6.65
CA ALA A 130 -10.62 13.63 7.33
C ALA A 130 -9.17 13.62 6.82
N ALA A 131 -8.58 12.44 6.61
CA ALA A 131 -7.23 12.29 6.05
C ALA A 131 -7.13 12.84 4.62
N ALA A 132 -8.17 12.68 3.78
CA ALA A 132 -8.21 13.26 2.44
C ALA A 132 -8.09 14.79 2.44
N GLY A 133 -8.62 15.46 3.47
CA GLY A 133 -8.45 16.91 3.64
C GLY A 133 -6.98 17.36 3.77
N THR A 134 -6.08 16.45 4.16
CA THR A 134 -4.64 16.76 4.23
C THR A 134 -3.95 16.80 2.86
N LEU A 135 -4.60 16.33 1.79
CA LEU A 135 -4.03 16.25 0.44
C LEU A 135 -4.32 17.46 -0.44
N THR A 136 -5.34 18.27 -0.12
CA THR A 136 -5.81 19.39 -0.95
C THR A 136 -4.70 20.40 -1.29
N ASP A 137 -3.86 20.73 -0.31
CA ASP A 137 -2.78 21.72 -0.46
C ASP A 137 -1.38 21.08 -0.40
N ALA A 138 -1.30 19.75 -0.43
CA ALA A 138 -0.04 19.04 -0.21
C ALA A 138 0.87 18.98 -1.45
N GLY A 139 0.37 19.37 -2.63
CA GLY A 139 1.14 19.33 -3.88
C GLY A 139 1.51 17.92 -4.34
N MET A 140 0.71 16.89 -3.99
CA MET A 140 0.99 15.48 -4.28
C MET A 140 -0.07 14.84 -5.21
N PRO A 141 -0.22 15.29 -6.48
CA PRO A 141 -1.24 14.77 -7.39
C PRO A 141 -1.08 13.28 -7.69
N GLY A 142 0.16 12.77 -7.72
CA GLY A 142 0.43 11.34 -7.90
C GLY A 142 -0.02 10.47 -6.72
N LEU A 143 -0.23 11.08 -5.55
CA LEU A 143 -0.77 10.41 -4.37
C LEU A 143 -2.28 10.62 -4.23
N SER A 144 -2.77 11.84 -4.49
CA SER A 144 -4.15 12.21 -4.18
C SER A 144 -5.17 11.68 -5.19
N ALA A 145 -4.77 11.49 -6.45
CA ALA A 145 -5.67 10.99 -7.49
C ALA A 145 -6.17 9.57 -7.16
N GLY A 146 -7.46 9.45 -6.85
CA GLY A 146 -8.12 8.15 -6.60
C GLY A 146 -7.88 7.50 -5.23
N LEU A 147 -7.08 8.11 -4.34
CA LEU A 147 -6.71 7.45 -3.07
C LEU A 147 -7.89 7.33 -2.09
N LEU A 148 -8.69 8.39 -1.91
CA LEU A 148 -9.87 8.34 -1.04
C LEU A 148 -10.89 7.28 -1.49
N PRO A 149 -11.35 7.25 -2.76
CA PRO A 149 -12.27 6.21 -3.19
C PRO A 149 -11.66 4.80 -3.10
N LEU A 150 -10.36 4.64 -3.37
CA LEU A 150 -9.68 3.35 -3.17
C LEU A 150 -9.69 2.89 -1.70
N ALA A 151 -9.42 3.80 -0.77
CA ALA A 151 -9.41 3.49 0.67
C ALA A 151 -10.80 3.09 1.18
N LEU A 152 -11.84 3.83 0.77
CA LEU A 152 -13.22 3.53 1.13
C LEU A 152 -13.74 2.27 0.44
N LEU A 153 -13.30 1.97 -0.78
CA LEU A 153 -13.59 0.70 -1.45
C LEU A 153 -13.02 -0.47 -0.64
N GLY A 154 -11.76 -0.38 -0.21
CA GLY A 154 -11.15 -1.37 0.67
C GLY A 154 -11.96 -1.61 1.95
N LEU A 155 -12.31 -0.52 2.64
CA LEU A 155 -13.14 -0.57 3.85
C LEU A 155 -14.51 -1.20 3.60
N ARG A 156 -15.22 -0.82 2.54
CA ARG A 156 -16.55 -1.37 2.21
C ARG A 156 -16.46 -2.86 1.88
N LEU A 157 -15.44 -3.29 1.13
CA LEU A 157 -15.23 -4.69 0.77
C LEU A 157 -14.81 -5.57 1.95
N THR A 158 -14.08 -5.06 2.95
CA THR A 158 -13.70 -5.83 4.14
C THR A 158 -14.82 -5.91 5.17
N THR A 159 -15.72 -4.94 5.19
CA THR A 159 -16.85 -4.87 6.12
C THR A 159 -18.17 -5.36 5.54
N GLY A 160 -18.17 -5.76 4.26
CA GLY A 160 -19.37 -6.29 3.58
C GLY A 160 -20.43 -5.21 3.33
N ARG A 161 -20.05 -3.94 3.26
CA ARG A 161 -20.94 -2.81 2.98
C ARG A 161 -21.09 -2.61 1.46
N PRO A 162 -22.24 -2.09 0.99
CA PRO A 162 -22.45 -1.77 -0.44
C PRO A 162 -21.39 -0.81 -0.97
N ILE A 163 -21.00 -0.93 -2.25
CA ILE A 163 -19.98 -0.05 -2.84
C ILE A 163 -20.56 1.34 -3.11
N GLY A 164 -21.80 1.47 -3.60
CA GLY A 164 -22.56 2.72 -3.57
C GLY A 164 -21.89 3.93 -4.21
N ASP A 165 -21.90 5.07 -3.50
CA ASP A 165 -21.61 6.44 -3.97
C ASP A 165 -20.12 6.81 -4.12
N LEU A 166 -19.20 5.85 -4.25
CA LEU A 166 -17.76 6.17 -4.32
C LEU A 166 -17.36 6.93 -5.59
N ASP A 167 -18.11 6.80 -6.67
CA ASP A 167 -17.87 7.53 -7.93
C ASP A 167 -17.97 9.06 -7.76
N ASP A 168 -18.74 9.53 -6.78
CA ASP A 168 -18.95 10.95 -6.51
C ASP A 168 -17.73 11.62 -5.83
N LEU A 169 -16.69 10.85 -5.46
CA LEU A 169 -15.55 11.32 -4.67
C LEU A 169 -14.37 11.87 -5.49
N GLY A 170 -14.62 12.34 -6.71
CA GLY A 170 -13.59 12.94 -7.56
C GLY A 170 -12.83 11.95 -8.45
N GLY A 171 -13.41 10.77 -8.67
CA GLY A 171 -12.92 9.76 -9.61
C GLY A 171 -11.79 8.88 -9.09
N TRP A 172 -11.54 7.78 -9.80
CA TRP A 172 -10.61 6.71 -9.37
C TRP A 172 -9.16 6.92 -9.77
N GLY A 173 -8.86 7.97 -10.54
CA GLY A 173 -7.51 8.27 -11.01
C GLY A 173 -6.86 7.05 -11.70
N PRO A 174 -5.62 6.67 -11.33
CA PRO A 174 -4.95 5.52 -11.93
C PRO A 174 -5.60 4.17 -11.55
N TYR A 175 -6.49 4.12 -10.56
CA TYR A 175 -7.08 2.88 -10.05
C TYR A 175 -8.38 2.48 -10.75
N GLU A 176 -8.92 3.31 -11.65
CA GLU A 176 -10.15 3.06 -12.41
C GLU A 176 -10.22 1.64 -12.99
N PRO A 177 -9.17 1.09 -13.66
CA PRO A 177 -9.27 -0.23 -14.29
C PRO A 177 -9.61 -1.35 -13.31
N TRP A 178 -9.13 -1.27 -12.06
CA TRP A 178 -9.34 -2.29 -11.04
C TRP A 178 -10.61 -2.06 -10.21
N ALA A 179 -11.07 -0.82 -10.09
CA ALA A 179 -12.32 -0.50 -9.40
C ALA A 179 -13.55 -0.78 -10.28
N ARG A 180 -13.47 -0.44 -11.57
CA ARG A 180 -14.58 -0.48 -12.52
C ARG A 180 -15.35 -1.81 -12.59
N PRO A 181 -14.69 -2.99 -12.61
CA PRO A 181 -15.42 -4.26 -12.62
C PRO A 181 -16.31 -4.47 -11.39
N LEU A 182 -15.88 -4.02 -10.21
CA LEU A 182 -16.64 -4.16 -8.97
C LEU A 182 -17.81 -3.20 -8.90
N LEU A 183 -17.67 -1.98 -9.43
CA LEU A 183 -18.76 -1.02 -9.55
C LEU A 183 -19.87 -1.56 -10.46
N LEU A 184 -19.49 -2.08 -11.63
CA LEU A 184 -20.44 -2.72 -12.55
C LEU A 184 -21.14 -3.93 -11.92
N LEU A 185 -20.47 -4.66 -11.03
CA LEU A 185 -21.09 -5.75 -10.27
C LEU A 185 -22.07 -5.25 -9.22
N ASP A 186 -21.76 -4.16 -8.49
CA ASP A 186 -22.66 -3.50 -7.53
C ASP A 186 -23.93 -2.97 -8.23
N GLU A 187 -23.80 -2.49 -9.47
CA GLU A 187 -24.89 -2.06 -10.34
C GLU A 187 -25.72 -3.21 -10.95
N GLY A 188 -25.30 -4.47 -10.76
CA GLY A 188 -25.98 -5.63 -11.34
C GLY A 188 -25.70 -5.85 -12.84
N ALA A 189 -24.55 -5.40 -13.34
CA ALA A 189 -24.10 -5.52 -14.73
C ALA A 189 -22.90 -6.50 -14.91
N PRO A 190 -23.06 -7.81 -14.63
CA PRO A 190 -21.96 -8.78 -14.64
C PRO A 190 -21.33 -9.00 -16.03
N ASP A 191 -22.09 -8.85 -17.11
CA ASP A 191 -21.54 -8.97 -18.48
C ASP A 191 -20.62 -7.80 -18.83
N ALA A 192 -20.96 -6.59 -18.39
CA ALA A 192 -20.10 -5.42 -18.54
C ALA A 192 -18.84 -5.55 -17.68
N ALA A 193 -18.97 -6.07 -16.45
CA ALA A 193 -17.82 -6.37 -15.60
C ALA A 193 -16.86 -7.38 -16.24
N ARG A 194 -17.40 -8.44 -16.86
CA ARG A 194 -16.60 -9.43 -17.60
C ARG A 194 -15.88 -8.80 -18.79
N VAL A 195 -16.50 -7.87 -19.51
CA VAL A 195 -15.84 -7.13 -20.59
C VAL A 195 -14.69 -6.27 -20.04
N ALA A 196 -14.92 -5.54 -18.94
CA ALA A 196 -13.89 -4.71 -18.32
C ALA A 196 -12.66 -5.52 -17.84
N LEU A 197 -12.86 -6.77 -17.41
CA LEU A 197 -11.77 -7.64 -16.96
C LEU A 197 -10.90 -8.21 -18.08
N ARG A 198 -11.41 -8.33 -19.32
CA ARG A 198 -10.65 -8.92 -20.44
C ARG A 198 -9.36 -8.16 -20.75
N ASP A 199 -9.42 -6.84 -20.62
CA ASP A 199 -8.31 -5.94 -20.94
C ASP A 199 -7.64 -5.37 -19.67
N LEU A 200 -7.87 -6.00 -18.51
CA LEU A 200 -7.32 -5.54 -17.24
C LEU A 200 -5.77 -5.67 -17.27
N PRO A 201 -5.02 -4.57 -17.08
CA PRO A 201 -3.57 -4.64 -16.99
C PRO A 201 -3.14 -5.34 -15.70
N ASP A 202 -1.92 -5.90 -15.72
CA ASP A 202 -1.27 -6.31 -14.47
C ASP A 202 -1.11 -5.08 -13.55
N PRO A 203 -1.39 -5.22 -12.24
CA PRO A 203 -1.06 -4.20 -11.26
C PRO A 203 0.39 -3.70 -11.38
N PRO A 204 0.62 -2.38 -11.25
CA PRO A 204 1.98 -1.84 -11.21
C PRO A 204 2.80 -2.44 -10.06
N ALA A 205 4.12 -2.42 -10.22
CA ALA A 205 5.08 -2.84 -9.19
C ALA A 205 5.33 -1.73 -8.17
N ASP A 206 4.29 -1.40 -7.39
CA ASP A 206 4.32 -0.35 -6.37
C ASP A 206 3.65 -0.78 -5.05
N HIS A 207 3.49 0.17 -4.15
CA HIS A 207 2.98 -0.03 -2.79
C HIS A 207 1.48 -0.39 -2.71
N VAL A 208 0.72 -0.30 -3.82
CA VAL A 208 -0.69 -0.73 -3.88
C VAL A 208 -0.89 -2.01 -4.69
N GLN A 209 0.17 -2.65 -5.18
CA GLN A 209 0.09 -3.87 -5.99
C GLN A 209 -0.83 -4.94 -5.37
N GLU A 210 -0.67 -5.21 -4.07
CA GLU A 210 -1.47 -6.22 -3.35
C GLU A 210 -2.96 -5.83 -3.31
N ALA A 211 -3.26 -4.56 -3.10
CA ALA A 211 -4.65 -4.06 -3.12
C ALA A 211 -5.29 -4.29 -4.50
N LEU A 212 -4.58 -3.95 -5.57
CA LEU A 212 -5.09 -4.09 -6.94
C LEU A 212 -5.27 -5.56 -7.36
N TRP A 213 -4.38 -6.45 -6.93
CA TRP A 213 -4.58 -7.89 -7.10
C TRP A 213 -5.79 -8.42 -6.30
N CYS A 214 -6.07 -7.86 -5.11
CA CYS A 214 -7.28 -8.21 -4.37
C CYS A 214 -8.55 -7.76 -5.11
N LEU A 215 -8.56 -6.57 -5.70
CA LEU A 215 -9.68 -6.09 -6.53
C LEU A 215 -9.89 -6.99 -7.75
N ALA A 216 -8.82 -7.28 -8.49
CA ALA A 216 -8.86 -8.17 -9.66
C ALA A 216 -9.39 -9.56 -9.29
N GLY A 217 -8.87 -10.16 -8.20
CA GLY A 217 -9.29 -11.47 -7.72
C GLY A 217 -10.75 -11.52 -7.30
N ARG A 218 -11.24 -10.51 -6.57
CA ARG A 218 -12.66 -10.42 -6.16
C ARG A 218 -13.60 -10.30 -7.36
N ALA A 219 -13.24 -9.46 -8.33
CA ALA A 219 -14.02 -9.31 -9.55
C ALA A 219 -14.01 -10.60 -10.38
N ALA A 220 -12.86 -11.27 -10.51
CA ALA A 220 -12.72 -12.55 -11.21
C ALA A 220 -13.61 -13.63 -10.61
N ILE A 221 -13.61 -13.77 -9.26
CA ILE A 221 -14.49 -14.70 -8.56
C ILE A 221 -15.96 -14.41 -8.89
N ALA A 222 -16.38 -13.14 -8.84
CA ALA A 222 -17.77 -12.75 -9.05
C ALA A 222 -18.28 -13.04 -10.47
N VAL A 223 -17.43 -12.98 -11.49
CA VAL A 223 -17.82 -13.27 -12.88
C VAL A 223 -17.47 -14.69 -13.35
N GLY A 224 -16.83 -15.50 -12.50
CA GLY A 224 -16.35 -16.85 -12.83
C GLY A 224 -15.16 -16.87 -13.79
N ASP A 225 -14.24 -15.90 -13.71
CA ASP A 225 -13.00 -15.87 -14.49
C ASP A 225 -11.89 -16.63 -13.75
N GLU A 226 -11.78 -17.94 -14.02
CA GLU A 226 -10.80 -18.80 -13.36
C GLU A 226 -9.35 -18.43 -13.68
N ASP A 227 -9.06 -17.98 -14.90
CA ASP A 227 -7.69 -17.67 -15.33
C ASP A 227 -7.16 -16.44 -14.59
N LEU A 228 -7.98 -15.38 -14.50
CA LEU A 228 -7.62 -14.20 -13.71
C LEU A 228 -7.56 -14.52 -12.21
N ALA A 229 -8.45 -15.37 -11.69
CA ALA A 229 -8.38 -15.82 -10.31
C ALA A 229 -7.07 -16.58 -10.02
N ARG A 230 -6.62 -17.48 -10.91
CA ARG A 230 -5.32 -18.18 -10.77
C ARG A 230 -4.13 -17.23 -10.80
N ARG A 231 -4.17 -16.20 -11.66
CA ARG A 231 -3.14 -15.14 -11.71
C ARG A 231 -3.08 -14.35 -10.41
N ALA A 232 -4.24 -13.88 -9.92
CA ALA A 232 -4.33 -13.16 -8.65
C ALA A 232 -3.84 -14.02 -7.47
N TYR A 233 -4.22 -15.30 -7.44
CA TYR A 233 -3.72 -16.25 -6.43
C TYR A 233 -2.19 -16.37 -6.47
N ALA A 234 -1.61 -16.62 -7.65
CA ALA A 234 -0.17 -16.76 -7.80
C ALA A 234 0.59 -15.48 -7.41
N ALA A 235 0.04 -14.30 -7.73
CA ALA A 235 0.64 -13.01 -7.38
C ALA A 235 0.57 -12.72 -5.87
N LEU A 236 -0.55 -13.04 -5.21
CA LEU A 236 -0.76 -12.76 -3.79
C LEU A 236 -0.14 -13.82 -2.86
N LEU A 237 0.08 -15.05 -3.33
CA LEU A 237 0.59 -16.15 -2.51
C LEU A 237 1.87 -15.81 -1.71
N PRO A 238 2.88 -15.10 -2.27
CA PRO A 238 4.07 -14.73 -1.51
C PRO A 238 3.80 -13.76 -0.35
N ALA A 239 2.65 -13.07 -0.36
CA ALA A 239 2.20 -12.14 0.66
C ALA A 239 1.21 -12.77 1.64
N ALA A 240 1.12 -14.10 1.73
CA ALA A 240 0.10 -14.78 2.53
C ALA A 240 0.00 -14.28 3.98
N GLU A 241 1.13 -13.92 4.59
CA GLU A 241 1.21 -13.42 5.98
C GLU A 241 1.04 -11.89 6.09
N GLU A 242 0.79 -11.18 4.98
CA GLU A 242 0.63 -9.73 4.95
C GLU A 242 -0.86 -9.30 4.92
N VAL A 243 -1.09 -8.02 5.20
CA VAL A 243 -2.36 -7.31 5.07
C VAL A 243 -2.35 -6.53 3.76
N ALA A 244 -3.23 -6.91 2.83
CA ALA A 244 -3.24 -6.38 1.48
C ALA A 244 -3.43 -4.85 1.47
N GLY A 245 -2.54 -4.15 0.79
CA GLY A 245 -2.56 -2.69 0.65
C GLY A 245 -1.98 -1.93 1.83
N ALA A 246 -1.89 -2.53 3.02
CA ALA A 246 -1.39 -1.86 4.22
C ALA A 246 0.09 -1.48 4.10
N GLY A 247 0.84 -2.10 3.17
CA GLY A 247 2.19 -1.70 2.77
C GLY A 247 2.31 -0.30 2.17
N SER A 248 1.20 0.33 1.76
CA SER A 248 1.14 1.76 1.44
C SER A 248 1.20 2.66 2.68
N GLY A 249 0.80 2.13 3.84
CA GLY A 249 0.49 2.90 5.04
C GLY A 249 -0.83 3.67 4.96
N MET A 250 -1.67 3.42 3.96
CA MET A 250 -2.85 4.26 3.67
C MET A 250 -4.14 3.47 3.43
N VAL A 251 -4.09 2.34 2.75
CA VAL A 251 -5.30 1.54 2.41
C VAL A 251 -5.20 0.11 2.94
N THR A 252 -6.34 -0.54 3.18
CA THR A 252 -6.39 -1.96 3.57
C THR A 252 -7.48 -2.70 2.81
N PHE A 253 -7.18 -3.92 2.39
CA PHE A 253 -8.12 -4.88 1.76
C PHE A 253 -8.23 -6.16 2.59
N GLY A 254 -7.79 -6.09 3.85
CA GLY A 254 -7.79 -7.18 4.83
C GLY A 254 -6.62 -8.15 4.66
N PRO A 255 -6.59 -9.22 5.47
CA PRO A 255 -5.53 -10.22 5.40
C PRO A 255 -5.47 -10.90 4.03
N VAL A 256 -4.28 -11.04 3.46
CA VAL A 256 -4.10 -11.74 2.17
C VAL A 256 -4.56 -13.19 2.28
N THR A 257 -4.37 -13.85 3.43
CA THR A 257 -4.92 -15.20 3.66
C THR A 257 -6.42 -15.32 3.41
N ALA A 258 -7.22 -14.29 3.69
CA ALA A 258 -8.66 -14.32 3.43
C ALA A 258 -8.96 -14.30 1.91
N GLN A 259 -8.19 -13.51 1.16
CA GLN A 259 -8.29 -13.45 -0.30
C GLN A 259 -7.84 -14.76 -0.94
N LEU A 260 -6.72 -15.33 -0.49
CA LEU A 260 -6.22 -16.61 -0.98
C LEU A 260 -7.23 -17.73 -0.75
N LYS A 261 -7.91 -17.78 0.41
CA LYS A 261 -8.98 -18.76 0.68
C LYS A 261 -10.14 -18.61 -0.30
N ALA A 262 -10.59 -17.38 -0.57
CA ALA A 262 -11.67 -17.12 -1.52
C ALA A 262 -11.29 -17.53 -2.95
N LEU A 263 -10.05 -17.22 -3.37
CA LEU A 263 -9.53 -17.58 -4.68
C LEU A 263 -9.44 -19.10 -4.84
N VAL A 264 -8.88 -19.82 -3.85
CA VAL A 264 -8.82 -21.29 -3.89
C VAL A 264 -10.21 -21.91 -4.04
N ALA A 265 -11.18 -21.43 -3.25
CA ALA A 265 -12.55 -21.94 -3.31
C ALA A 265 -13.21 -21.73 -4.69
N ALA A 266 -12.84 -20.68 -5.43
CA ALA A 266 -13.39 -20.39 -6.75
C ALA A 266 -12.69 -21.16 -7.88
N ILE A 267 -11.41 -21.53 -7.70
CA ILE A 267 -10.56 -22.14 -8.73
C ILE A 267 -10.67 -23.68 -8.77
N GLY A 268 -11.17 -24.29 -7.68
CA GLY A 268 -11.30 -25.75 -7.54
C GLY A 268 -10.04 -26.42 -7.00
#